data_AF-A0A960V033-F1
#
_entry.id   AF-A0A960V033-F1
#
_cell.length_a   1.000
_cell.length_b   1.000
_cell.length_c   1.000
_cell.angle_alpha   90.00
_cell.angle_beta   90.00
_cell.angle_gamma   90.00
#
_symmetry.space_group_name_H-M   'P 1'
#
loop_
_entity.id
_entity.type
_entity.pdbx_description
1 polymer ?
#
loop_
_entity_poly.entity_id
_entity_poly.type
_entity_poly.pdbx_seq_one_letter_code
_entity_poly.pdbx_strand_id
1 'polypeptide(L)'
;PVSKATIDEIVDRVRALTPGSKVLLLAPLVQNRKGTFSDLFDKLRKENHVRVRVNGEIQRLDEEIKLARNKKHSIELVVDRLVIKAEATQQSRISQSVEYALEAGQGNMLVYNLDEKDADKASQDFSQNLYCRSCDISLPELGPASFS
;
A
#
# COMPACT_ATOMS: atom_id res chain seq x y z
N PRO A 1 -0.33 -4.46 -15.02
CA PRO A 1 0.33 -3.24 -15.55
C PRO A 1 0.41 -2.18 -14.44
N VAL A 2 1.62 -1.77 -14.02
CA VAL A 2 1.78 -0.68 -13.05
C VAL A 2 1.99 0.61 -13.82
N SER A 3 1.06 1.56 -13.66
CA SER A 3 1.15 2.90 -14.26
C SER A 3 1.76 3.85 -13.25
N LYS A 4 2.74 4.65 -13.67
CA LYS A 4 3.17 5.83 -12.90
C LYS A 4 1.94 6.72 -12.68
N ALA A 5 1.61 7.01 -11.43
CA ALA A 5 0.49 7.87 -11.09
C ALA A 5 0.94 9.00 -10.17
N THR A 6 0.44 10.20 -10.42
CA THR A 6 0.67 11.34 -9.50
C THR A 6 -0.16 11.16 -8.22
N ILE A 7 0.18 11.90 -7.17
CA ILE A 7 -0.59 11.89 -5.92
C ILE A 7 -2.05 12.25 -6.22
N ASP A 8 -2.27 13.32 -7.00
CA ASP A 8 -3.61 13.78 -7.37
C ASP A 8 -4.41 12.72 -8.13
N GLU A 9 -3.78 12.03 -9.10
CA GLU A 9 -4.44 10.94 -9.82
C GLU A 9 -4.83 9.77 -8.92
N ILE A 10 -3.98 9.43 -7.94
CA ILE A 10 -4.28 8.39 -6.96
C ILE A 10 -5.44 8.83 -6.07
N VAL A 11 -5.42 10.07 -5.59
CA VAL A 11 -6.49 10.65 -4.79
C VAL A 11 -7.82 10.61 -5.54
N ASP A 12 -7.83 11.00 -6.81
CA ASP A 12 -9.03 10.98 -7.65
C ASP A 12 -9.53 9.55 -7.87
N ARG A 13 -8.65 8.58 -8.10
CA ARG A 13 -9.03 7.16 -8.23
C ARG A 13 -9.62 6.60 -6.94
N VAL A 14 -9.03 6.92 -5.78
CA VAL A 14 -9.57 6.51 -4.47
C VAL A 14 -10.96 7.12 -4.23
N ARG A 15 -11.15 8.37 -4.61
CA ARG A 15 -12.45 9.07 -4.50
C ARG A 15 -13.50 8.56 -5.47
N ALA A 16 -13.09 8.05 -6.62
CA ALA A 16 -13.97 7.47 -7.63
C ALA A 16 -14.51 6.08 -7.23
N LEU A 17 -14.02 5.49 -6.14
CA LEU A 17 -14.58 4.26 -5.58
C LEU A 17 -16.02 4.47 -5.12
N THR A 18 -16.78 3.39 -5.06
CA THR A 18 -18.20 3.43 -4.70
C THR A 18 -18.40 4.11 -3.35
N PRO A 19 -19.24 5.16 -3.25
CA PRO A 19 -19.57 5.79 -1.97
C PRO A 19 -20.12 4.76 -0.98
N GLY A 20 -19.69 4.86 0.27
CA GLY A 20 -19.96 3.90 1.33
C GLY A 20 -18.92 2.77 1.45
N SER A 21 -18.05 2.59 0.47
CA SER A 21 -17.02 1.55 0.51
C SER A 21 -15.99 1.80 1.61
N LYS A 22 -15.61 0.73 2.31
CA LYS A 22 -14.56 0.71 3.33
C LYS A 22 -13.25 0.31 2.67
N VAL A 23 -12.27 1.20 2.69
CA VAL A 23 -10.98 0.98 2.07
C VAL A 23 -9.83 1.13 3.06
N LEU A 24 -8.78 0.38 2.82
CA LEU A 24 -7.50 0.49 3.52
C LEU A 24 -6.48 1.09 2.57
N LEU A 25 -5.77 2.10 3.03
CA LEU A 25 -4.56 2.59 2.38
C LEU A 25 -3.37 1.89 3.03
N LEU A 26 -2.59 1.20 2.21
CA LEU A 26 -1.55 0.29 2.65
C LEU A 26 -0.21 0.70 2.04
N ALA A 27 0.84 0.69 2.87
CA ALA A 27 2.23 0.87 2.43
C ALA A 27 2.93 -0.49 2.44
N PRO A 28 3.34 -1.05 1.29
CA PRO A 28 4.05 -2.33 1.24
C PRO A 28 5.49 -2.18 1.75
N LEU A 29 5.80 -2.79 2.89
CA LEU A 29 7.13 -2.70 3.52
C LEU A 29 7.98 -3.94 3.20
N VAL A 30 7.35 -5.10 3.08
CA VAL A 30 7.99 -6.37 2.75
C VAL A 30 7.11 -7.11 1.76
N GLN A 31 7.71 -7.68 0.73
CA GLN A 31 6.99 -8.48 -0.27
C GLN A 31 7.74 -9.76 -0.57
N ASN A 32 7.08 -10.90 -0.34
CA ASN A 32 7.58 -12.23 -0.71
C ASN A 32 9.01 -12.55 -0.20
N ARG A 33 9.40 -12.02 0.97
CA ARG A 33 10.74 -12.23 1.56
C ARG A 33 10.69 -13.16 2.75
N LYS A 34 11.75 -13.95 2.93
CA LYS A 34 11.94 -14.80 4.12
C LYS A 34 12.48 -14.00 5.29
N GLY A 35 11.98 -14.23 6.50
CA GLY A 35 12.46 -13.55 7.70
C GLY A 35 11.43 -13.49 8.83
N THR A 36 11.89 -13.08 10.00
CA THR A 36 11.03 -12.84 11.17
C THR A 36 10.51 -11.40 11.22
N PHE A 37 11.26 -10.45 10.66
CA PHE A 37 10.93 -9.02 10.61
C PHE A 37 10.66 -8.39 11.99
N SER A 38 11.28 -8.89 13.06
CA SER A 38 11.14 -8.34 14.42
C SER A 38 11.48 -6.85 14.48
N ASP A 39 12.60 -6.46 13.87
CA ASP A 39 13.10 -5.08 13.91
C ASP A 39 12.15 -4.13 13.17
N LEU A 40 11.48 -4.62 12.13
CA LEU A 40 10.45 -3.86 11.40
C LEU A 40 9.25 -3.59 12.31
N PHE A 41 8.72 -4.61 12.97
CA PHE A 41 7.59 -4.43 13.88
C PHE A 41 7.93 -3.51 15.06
N ASP A 42 9.14 -3.63 15.62
CA ASP A 42 9.61 -2.74 16.69
C ASP A 42 9.77 -1.30 16.23
N LYS A 43 10.26 -1.08 15.00
CA LYS A 43 10.31 0.25 14.39
C LYS A 43 8.90 0.84 14.27
N LEU A 44 7.96 0.08 13.70
CA LEU A 44 6.59 0.56 13.51
C LEU A 44 5.87 0.86 14.84
N ARG A 45 6.14 0.09 15.89
CA ARG A 45 5.65 0.37 17.25
C ARG A 45 6.19 1.69 17.78
N LYS A 46 7.50 1.95 17.60
CA LYS A 46 8.14 3.21 18.02
C LYS A 46 7.58 4.42 17.26
N GLU A 47 7.17 4.22 16.03
CA GLU A 47 6.48 5.22 15.18
C GLU A 47 4.98 5.36 15.52
N ASN A 48 4.49 4.68 16.57
CA ASN A 48 3.10 4.68 17.03
C ASN A 48 2.07 4.16 16.01
N HIS A 49 2.50 3.28 15.11
CA HIS A 49 1.55 2.56 14.26
C HIS A 49 0.78 1.51 15.04
N VAL A 50 -0.48 1.31 14.67
CA VAL A 50 -1.40 0.42 15.39
C VAL A 50 -1.62 -0.91 14.68
N ARG A 51 -1.62 -0.92 13.34
CA ARG A 51 -2.01 -2.10 12.55
C ARG A 51 -1.07 -2.34 11.39
N VAL A 52 -0.87 -3.61 11.10
CA VAL A 52 -0.19 -4.11 9.91
C VAL A 52 -1.07 -5.18 9.28
N ARG A 53 -0.93 -5.35 7.97
CA ARG A 53 -1.44 -6.51 7.25
C ARG A 53 -0.27 -7.43 6.99
N VAL A 54 -0.39 -8.69 7.40
CA VAL A 54 0.65 -9.70 7.26
C VAL A 54 0.04 -10.88 6.54
N ASN A 55 0.60 -11.23 5.37
CA ASN A 55 0.12 -12.33 4.54
C ASN A 55 -1.39 -12.27 4.23
N GLY A 56 -1.96 -11.06 4.12
CA GLY A 56 -3.39 -10.88 3.88
C GLY A 56 -4.22 -10.58 5.13
N GLU A 57 -3.70 -10.86 6.33
CA GLU A 57 -4.44 -10.74 7.58
C GLU A 57 -4.06 -9.48 8.35
N ILE A 58 -5.06 -8.73 8.82
CA ILE A 58 -4.82 -7.52 9.60
C ILE A 58 -4.57 -7.91 11.06
N GLN A 59 -3.41 -7.51 11.59
CA GLN A 59 -2.98 -7.75 12.95
C GLN A 59 -2.65 -6.42 13.64
N ARG A 60 -2.78 -6.38 14.96
CA ARG A 60 -2.39 -5.22 15.75
C ARG A 60 -0.92 -5.31 16.15
N LEU A 61 -0.22 -4.18 16.12
CA LEU A 61 1.19 -4.12 16.48
C LEU A 61 1.43 -4.27 17.99
N ASP A 62 0.43 -4.01 18.84
CA ASP A 62 0.49 -4.23 20.29
C ASP A 62 0.37 -5.71 20.69
N GLU A 63 -0.02 -6.57 19.76
CA GLU A 63 -0.06 -8.02 19.93
C GLU A 63 1.27 -8.66 19.48
N GLU A 64 1.49 -9.91 19.91
CA GLU A 64 2.68 -10.65 19.53
C GLU A 64 2.54 -11.21 18.11
N ILE A 65 3.31 -10.66 17.16
CA ILE A 65 3.38 -11.13 15.77
C ILE A 65 4.63 -12.00 15.60
N LYS A 66 4.44 -13.32 15.42
CA LYS A 66 5.52 -14.29 15.20
C LYS A 66 5.52 -14.81 13.77
N LEU A 67 6.61 -14.57 13.05
CA LEU A 67 6.82 -15.05 11.68
C LEU A 67 7.91 -16.10 11.61
N ALA A 68 7.73 -17.09 10.73
CA ALA A 68 8.67 -18.19 10.58
C ALA A 68 9.84 -17.77 9.69
N ARG A 69 11.07 -17.78 10.21
CA ARG A 69 12.29 -17.35 9.50
C ARG A 69 12.45 -17.93 8.09
N ASN A 70 12.02 -19.17 7.88
CA ASN A 70 12.21 -19.91 6.62
C ASN A 70 11.05 -19.77 5.62
N LYS A 71 9.95 -19.10 6.00
CA LYS A 71 8.78 -18.87 5.14
C LYS A 71 8.81 -17.48 4.53
N LYS A 72 8.24 -17.33 3.34
CA LYS A 72 8.08 -16.03 2.69
C LYS A 72 6.88 -15.31 3.29
N HIS A 73 7.03 -14.01 3.51
CA HIS A 73 6.02 -13.14 4.09
C HIS A 73 5.86 -11.87 3.24
N SER A 74 4.64 -11.33 3.25
CA SER A 74 4.33 -9.98 2.78
C SER A 74 3.76 -9.19 3.96
N ILE A 75 4.25 -7.97 4.14
CA ILE A 75 3.90 -7.09 5.25
C ILE A 75 3.59 -5.72 4.67
N GLU A 76 2.36 -5.25 4.91
CA GLU A 76 1.92 -3.92 4.57
C GLU A 76 1.53 -3.14 5.84
N LEU A 77 2.00 -1.91 5.97
CA LEU A 77 1.55 -1.00 7.02
C LEU A 77 0.15 -0.48 6.68
N VAL A 78 -0.77 -0.54 7.64
CA VAL A 78 -2.10 0.08 7.50
C VAL A 78 -1.99 1.55 7.85
N VAL A 79 -1.95 2.40 6.82
CA VAL A 79 -1.77 3.85 6.95
C VAL A 79 -3.06 4.53 7.37
N ASP A 80 -4.13 4.33 6.60
CA ASP A 80 -5.45 4.88 6.94
C ASP A 80 -6.55 3.88 6.61
N ARG A 81 -7.68 4.06 7.28
CA ARG A 81 -8.92 3.32 7.11
C ARG A 81 -10.01 4.33 6.81
N LEU A 82 -10.52 4.26 5.59
CA LEU A 82 -11.43 5.25 5.06
C LEU A 82 -12.77 4.61 4.73
N VAL A 83 -13.83 5.40 4.93
CA VAL A 83 -15.12 5.15 4.30
C VAL A 83 -15.26 6.19 3.22
N ILE A 84 -15.37 5.79 1.96
CA ILE A 84 -15.47 6.71 0.83
C ILE A 84 -16.81 7.42 0.90
N LYS A 85 -16.79 8.75 0.92
CA LYS A 85 -17.99 9.60 0.87
C LYS A 85 -18.02 10.33 -0.47
N ALA A 86 -19.23 10.68 -0.91
CA ALA A 86 -19.41 11.46 -2.14
C ALA A 86 -18.92 12.92 -2.01
N GLU A 87 -18.73 13.41 -0.77
CA GLU A 87 -18.37 14.80 -0.50
C GLU A 87 -16.87 15.09 -0.72
N ALA A 88 -16.56 16.31 -1.16
CA ALA A 88 -15.18 16.78 -1.32
C ALA A 88 -14.42 16.95 0.01
N THR A 89 -15.11 16.89 1.16
CA THR A 89 -14.55 17.08 2.50
C THR A 89 -13.44 16.09 2.86
N GLN A 90 -13.35 14.95 2.17
CA GLN A 90 -12.30 13.94 2.41
C GLN A 90 -11.03 14.13 1.57
N GLN A 91 -11.01 15.03 0.60
CA GLN A 91 -9.89 15.15 -0.36
C GLN A 91 -8.54 15.40 0.34
N SER A 92 -8.49 16.36 1.27
CA SER A 92 -7.26 16.67 2.01
C SER A 92 -6.76 15.49 2.85
N ARG A 93 -7.66 14.77 3.53
CA ARG A 93 -7.30 13.59 4.32
C ARG A 93 -6.79 12.45 3.44
N ILE A 94 -7.46 12.19 2.31
CA ILE A 94 -7.04 11.16 1.35
C ILE A 94 -5.67 11.50 0.80
N SER A 95 -5.44 12.75 0.38
CA SER A 95 -4.14 13.23 -0.11
C SER A 95 -3.02 13.04 0.92
N GLN A 96 -3.19 13.49 2.17
CA GLN A 96 -2.19 13.28 3.22
C GLN A 96 -1.89 11.79 3.47
N SER A 97 -2.93 10.96 3.43
CA SER A 97 -2.77 9.52 3.66
C SER A 97 -2.11 8.81 2.48
N VAL A 98 -2.39 9.25 1.24
CA VAL A 98 -1.76 8.77 0.01
C VAL A 98 -0.28 9.15 0.00
N GLU A 99 0.05 10.41 0.31
CA GLU A 99 1.42 10.89 0.43
C GLU A 99 2.22 10.05 1.41
N TYR A 100 1.69 9.89 2.63
CA TYR A 100 2.35 9.11 3.67
C TYR A 100 2.48 7.62 3.29
N ALA A 101 1.47 7.02 2.65
CA ALA A 101 1.53 5.64 2.20
C ALA A 101 2.60 5.41 1.14
N LEU A 102 2.72 6.35 0.19
CA LEU A 102 3.75 6.31 -0.84
C LEU A 102 5.14 6.51 -0.22
N GLU A 103 5.31 7.46 0.70
CA GLU A 103 6.58 7.69 1.39
C GLU A 103 7.02 6.42 2.16
N ALA A 104 6.14 5.87 2.99
CA ALA A 104 6.42 4.67 3.78
C ALA A 104 6.69 3.43 2.90
N GLY A 105 5.99 3.31 1.77
CA GLY A 105 6.13 2.22 0.81
C GLY A 105 7.17 2.46 -0.29
N GLN A 106 8.04 3.47 -0.14
CA GLN A 106 9.12 3.80 -1.07
C GLN A 106 8.62 4.06 -2.50
N GLY A 107 7.61 4.90 -2.62
CA GLY A 107 6.93 5.23 -3.87
C GLY A 107 5.89 4.20 -4.31
N ASN A 108 5.57 3.20 -3.49
CA ASN A 108 4.52 2.21 -3.77
C ASN A 108 3.44 2.27 -2.70
N MET A 109 2.20 2.04 -3.10
CA MET A 109 1.09 1.87 -2.16
C MET A 109 0.06 0.90 -2.73
N LEU A 110 -0.78 0.38 -1.86
CA LEU A 110 -1.87 -0.51 -2.19
C LEU A 110 -3.16 0.04 -1.58
N VAL A 111 -4.23 0.08 -2.37
CA VAL A 111 -5.58 0.34 -1.89
C VAL A 111 -6.33 -0.98 -1.82
N TYR A 112 -6.88 -1.30 -0.65
CA TYR A 112 -7.66 -2.53 -0.46
C TYR A 112 -9.10 -2.22 -0.07
N ASN A 113 -10.05 -2.58 -0.93
CA ASN A 113 -11.47 -2.46 -0.68
C ASN A 113 -11.97 -3.68 0.10
N LEU A 114 -12.52 -3.44 1.29
CA LEU A 114 -13.04 -4.47 2.19
C LEU A 114 -14.43 -4.97 1.79
N ASP A 115 -15.18 -4.19 1.02
CA ASP A 115 -16.53 -4.54 0.60
C ASP A 115 -16.57 -5.29 -0.76
N GLU A 116 -15.43 -5.34 -1.45
CA GLU A 116 -15.27 -6.10 -2.71
C GLU A 116 -15.09 -7.60 -2.40
N LYS A 117 -15.92 -8.43 -3.03
CA LYS A 117 -15.92 -9.89 -2.84
C LYS A 117 -14.90 -10.58 -3.74
N ASP A 118 -14.59 -9.96 -4.87
CA ASP A 118 -13.60 -10.44 -5.82
C ASP A 118 -12.19 -10.01 -5.35
N ALA A 119 -11.42 -10.96 -4.83
CA ALA A 119 -10.10 -10.69 -4.25
C ALA A 119 -9.14 -9.98 -5.23
N ASP A 120 -9.26 -10.27 -6.52
CA ASP A 120 -8.40 -9.68 -7.57
C ASP A 120 -8.77 -8.21 -7.83
N LYS A 121 -10.03 -7.83 -7.61
CA LYS A 121 -10.52 -6.45 -7.75
C LYS A 121 -10.46 -5.65 -6.45
N ALA A 122 -10.42 -6.36 -5.32
CA ALA A 122 -10.33 -5.76 -4.00
C ALA A 122 -9.02 -4.99 -3.81
N SER A 123 -7.94 -5.38 -4.51
CA SER A 123 -6.63 -4.73 -4.42
C SER A 123 -6.29 -3.92 -5.67
N GLN A 124 -5.90 -2.65 -5.48
CA GLN A 124 -5.36 -1.81 -6.54
C GLN A 124 -3.98 -1.27 -6.15
N ASP A 125 -2.98 -1.55 -6.97
CA ASP A 125 -1.61 -1.10 -6.76
C ASP A 125 -1.34 0.24 -7.44
N PHE A 126 -0.64 1.11 -6.73
CA PHE A 126 -0.16 2.39 -7.23
C PHE A 126 1.34 2.51 -7.01
N SER A 127 2.01 3.11 -7.98
CA SER A 127 3.44 3.43 -7.87
C SER A 127 3.73 4.80 -8.46
N GLN A 128 4.57 5.57 -7.78
CA GLN A 128 5.21 6.76 -8.32
C GLN A 128 6.42 6.39 -9.19
N ASN A 129 6.93 5.16 -9.07
CA ASN A 129 8.06 4.63 -9.82
C ASN A 129 7.55 3.72 -10.96
N LEU A 130 8.35 3.55 -12.03
CA LEU A 130 8.07 2.57 -13.10
C LEU A 130 8.39 1.14 -12.60
N TYR A 131 7.70 0.68 -11.56
CA TYR A 131 7.96 -0.60 -10.90
C TYR A 131 6.80 -1.58 -11.09
N CYS A 132 7.05 -2.67 -11.83
CA CYS A 132 6.06 -3.75 -12.02
C CYS A 132 6.10 -4.75 -10.86
N ARG A 133 5.06 -4.77 -10.02
CA ARG A 133 4.88 -5.72 -8.89
C ARG A 133 4.91 -7.19 -9.29
N SER A 134 4.48 -7.54 -10.51
CA SER A 134 4.49 -8.93 -11.00
C SER A 134 5.83 -9.35 -11.60
N CYS A 135 6.74 -8.41 -11.86
CA CYS A 135 7.92 -8.65 -12.66
C CYS A 135 9.22 -8.64 -11.84
N ASP A 136 9.26 -7.94 -10.70
CA ASP A 136 10.49 -7.66 -9.92
C ASP A 136 11.59 -6.95 -10.76
N ILE A 137 11.16 -6.25 -11.82
CA ILE A 137 12.03 -5.48 -12.71
C ILE A 137 11.67 -4.00 -12.52
N SER A 138 12.61 -3.20 -12.03
CA SER A 138 12.55 -1.75 -12.22
C SER A 138 12.88 -1.46 -13.68
N LEU A 139 11.95 -0.88 -14.43
CA LEU A 139 12.31 -0.36 -15.74
C LEU A 139 13.20 0.88 -15.53
N PRO A 140 14.41 0.92 -16.10
CA PRO A 140 15.20 2.15 -16.07
C PRO A 140 14.40 3.28 -16.72
N GLU A 141 14.56 4.50 -16.22
CA GLU A 141 13.92 5.67 -16.81
C GLU A 141 14.26 5.72 -18.31
N LEU A 142 13.23 5.79 -19.15
CA LEU A 142 13.39 5.93 -20.60
C LEU A 142 13.95 7.34 -20.87
N GLY A 143 15.26 7.47 -20.81
CA GLY A 143 15.96 8.63 -21.35
C GLY A 143 15.78 8.69 -22.87
N PRO A 144 15.83 9.89 -23.47
CA PRO A 144 15.60 10.12 -24.90
C PRO A 144 16.58 9.40 -25.85
N ALA A 145 17.58 8.68 -25.33
CA ALA A 145 18.60 7.98 -26.11
C ALA A 145 18.19 6.57 -26.59
N SER A 146 17.00 6.07 -26.26
CA SER A 146 16.55 4.72 -26.66
C SER A 146 15.85 4.64 -28.03
N PHE A 147 15.95 5.69 -28.84
CA PHE A 147 15.56 5.66 -30.24
C PHE A 147 16.76 6.03 -31.13
N SER A 148 17.57 5.03 -31.46
CA SER A 148 18.43 5.04 -32.65
C SER A 148 18.58 3.61 -33.14
#